data_AF-A0AAW2M7Q5-F1
#
_entry.id   AF-A0AAW2M7Q5-F1
#
_cell.length_a   1.000
_cell.length_b   1.000
_cell.length_c   1.000
_cell.angle_alpha   90.00
_cell.angle_beta   90.00
_cell.angle_gamma   90.00
#
_symmetry.space_group_name_H-M   'P 1'
#
loop_
_entity.id
_entity.type
_entity.pdbx_description
1 polymer ?
#
loop_
_entity_poly.entity_id
_entity_poly.type
_entity_poly.pdbx_seq_one_letter_code
_entity_poly.pdbx_strand_id
1 'polypeptide(L)'
;MDNMNGAELYGRVLTVNYAMPELIKCGEQGWAPQPIELGADTWFERQQQEQERQRLQAEQRRAMQPAEMHREKMAEKEMLRTIRWQRLKQEF
;
A
#
# COMPACT_ATOMS: atom_id res chain seq x y z
N MET A 1 -17.22 53.04 -20.47
CA MET A 1 -17.40 52.53 -21.83
C MET A 1 -18.51 51.51 -21.75
N ASP A 2 -19.69 51.83 -22.29
CA ASP A 2 -20.79 50.87 -22.34
C ASP A 2 -20.50 49.82 -23.42
N ASN A 3 -20.57 48.56 -23.01
CA ASN A 3 -20.55 47.42 -23.91
C ASN A 3 -21.78 47.52 -24.82
N MET A 4 -21.62 47.46 -26.14
CA MET A 4 -22.69 47.54 -27.17
C MET A 4 -23.71 46.39 -27.10
N ASN A 5 -23.80 45.68 -25.97
CA ASN A 5 -24.78 44.65 -25.72
C ASN A 5 -26.20 45.25 -25.71
N GLY A 6 -27.06 44.74 -26.59
CA GLY A 6 -28.41 45.27 -26.80
C GLY A 6 -28.49 46.37 -27.86
N ALA A 7 -27.38 46.77 -28.49
CA ALA A 7 -27.41 47.71 -29.61
C ALA A 7 -27.92 47.03 -30.90
N GLU A 8 -28.66 47.78 -31.73
CA GLU A 8 -29.10 47.29 -33.04
C GLU A 8 -28.01 47.51 -34.10
N LEU A 9 -27.71 46.46 -34.86
CA LEU A 9 -26.82 46.53 -36.01
C LEU A 9 -27.40 45.66 -37.14
N TYR A 10 -27.55 46.24 -38.33
CA TYR A 10 -28.18 45.58 -39.49
C TYR A 10 -29.58 44.98 -39.20
N GLY A 11 -30.38 45.66 -38.38
CA GLY A 11 -31.74 45.23 -38.02
C GLY A 11 -31.79 44.02 -37.09
N ARG A 12 -30.67 43.66 -36.44
CA ARG A 12 -30.61 42.62 -35.41
C ARG A 12 -30.00 43.19 -34.14
N VAL A 13 -30.49 42.73 -32.99
CA VAL A 13 -29.96 43.12 -31.68
C VAL A 13 -28.70 42.33 -31.39
N LEU A 14 -27.61 43.03 -31.09
CA LEU A 14 -26.32 42.41 -30.78
C LEU A 14 -26.29 41.88 -29.35
N THR A 15 -25.76 40.67 -29.18
CA THR A 15 -25.35 40.15 -27.86
C THR A 15 -23.83 40.18 -27.80
N VAL A 16 -23.29 41.05 -26.95
CA VAL A 16 -21.85 41.27 -26.83
C VAL A 16 -21.43 40.93 -25.41
N ASN A 17 -20.57 39.92 -25.28
CA ASN A 17 -19.98 39.49 -24.03
C ASN A 17 -18.46 39.69 -24.07
N TYR A 18 -17.84 39.79 -22.90
CA TYR A 18 -16.38 39.74 -22.81
C TYR A 18 -15.88 38.39 -23.36
N ALA A 19 -14.80 38.43 -24.14
CA ALA A 19 -14.22 37.22 -24.72
C ALA A 19 -13.74 36.31 -23.58
N MET A 20 -14.31 35.11 -23.51
CA MET A 20 -13.78 34.06 -22.66
C MET A 20 -12.55 33.46 -23.35
N PRO A 21 -11.39 33.38 -22.67
CA PRO A 21 -10.22 32.76 -23.28
C PRO A 21 -10.55 31.33 -23.68
N GLU A 22 -10.01 30.88 -24.82
CA GLU A 22 -10.14 29.50 -25.24
C GLU A 22 -9.65 28.58 -24.13
N LEU A 23 -10.42 27.50 -23.86
CA LEU A 23 -10.10 26.55 -22.82
C LEU A 23 -8.70 25.98 -23.06
N ILE A 24 -7.71 26.44 -22.28
CA ILE A 24 -6.44 25.71 -22.14
C ILE A 24 -6.84 24.34 -21.55
N LYS A 25 -6.12 23.28 -21.91
CA LYS A 25 -6.42 21.85 -21.66
C LYS A 25 -6.89 21.45 -20.22
N CYS A 26 -6.92 22.37 -19.26
CA CYS A 26 -7.44 22.22 -17.90
C CYS A 26 -8.84 22.82 -17.61
N GLY A 27 -9.63 23.27 -18.58
CA GLY A 27 -11.04 23.67 -18.32
C GLY A 27 -11.24 24.76 -17.23
N GLU A 28 -12.40 24.78 -16.56
CA GLU A 28 -12.71 25.67 -15.41
C GLU A 28 -12.00 25.27 -14.11
N GLN A 29 -11.55 24.02 -14.01
CA GLN A 29 -10.79 23.54 -12.85
C GLN A 29 -9.33 23.94 -13.01
N GLY A 30 -9.05 25.18 -12.62
CA GLY A 30 -7.69 25.64 -12.40
C GLY A 30 -6.90 24.67 -11.53
N TRP A 31 -5.68 24.37 -11.97
CA TRP A 31 -4.57 23.81 -11.21
C TRP A 31 -4.82 22.47 -10.51
N ALA A 32 -4.27 21.42 -11.13
CA ALA A 32 -3.77 20.18 -10.54
C ALA A 32 -4.61 19.59 -9.38
N PRO A 33 -5.36 18.50 -9.59
CA PRO A 33 -6.04 17.83 -8.49
C PRO A 33 -4.97 17.28 -7.53
N GLN A 34 -4.77 18.00 -6.43
CA GLN A 34 -4.05 17.59 -5.21
C GLN A 34 -2.52 17.51 -5.33
N PRO A 35 -1.75 18.02 -4.33
CA PRO A 35 -0.35 17.66 -4.21
C PRO A 35 -0.24 16.15 -3.93
N ILE A 36 0.60 15.45 -4.72
CA ILE A 36 0.97 14.03 -4.51
C ILE A 36 1.85 13.85 -3.25
N GLU A 37 1.97 14.87 -2.41
CA GLU A 37 2.82 14.88 -1.20
C GLU A 37 2.27 14.04 -0.04
N LEU A 38 1.11 13.41 -0.17
CA LEU A 38 0.54 12.50 0.85
C LEU A 38 1.40 11.25 1.14
N GLY A 39 2.48 11.02 0.40
CA GLY A 39 3.38 9.88 0.60
C GLY A 39 4.86 10.22 0.85
N ALA A 40 5.26 11.50 0.75
CA ALA A 40 6.67 11.89 0.84
C ALA A 40 7.19 11.89 2.29
N ASP A 41 6.34 12.25 3.25
CA ASP A 41 6.75 12.46 4.65
C ASP A 41 6.81 11.17 5.49
N THR A 42 6.30 10.04 4.99
CA THR A 42 6.17 8.79 5.77
C THR A 42 7.26 7.76 5.47
N TRP A 43 8.27 8.08 4.66
CA TRP A 43 9.35 7.13 4.36
C TRP A 43 10.16 6.77 5.62
N PHE A 44 10.51 7.78 6.43
CA PHE A 44 11.31 7.58 7.64
C PHE A 44 10.56 6.75 8.69
N GLU A 45 9.27 7.02 8.90
CA GLU A 45 8.41 6.28 9.81
C GLU A 45 8.20 4.83 9.36
N ARG A 46 8.04 4.59 8.05
CA ARG A 46 7.94 3.24 7.49
C ARG A 46 9.22 2.43 7.70
N GLN A 47 10.39 3.06 7.58
CA GLN A 47 11.67 2.39 7.86
C GLN A 47 11.82 2.00 9.34
N GLN A 48 11.41 2.86 10.26
CA GLN A 48 11.40 2.56 11.70
C GLN A 48 10.47 1.38 12.02
N GLN A 49 9.24 1.41 11.53
CA GLN A 49 8.25 0.34 11.73
C GLN A 49 8.72 -1.01 11.14
N GLU A 50 9.42 -0.98 10.00
CA GLU A 50 9.97 -2.18 9.39
C GLU A 50 11.10 -2.79 10.23
N GLN A 51 11.98 -1.96 10.78
CA GLN A 51 13.03 -2.43 11.69
C GLN A 51 12.45 -3.01 12.99
N GLU A 52 11.44 -2.37 13.58
CA GLU A 52 10.79 -2.89 14.79
C GLU A 52 10.09 -4.24 14.53
N ARG A 53 9.38 -4.38 13.41
CA ARG A 53 8.80 -5.67 13.00
C ARG A 53 9.86 -6.75 12.83
N GLN A 54 10.99 -6.44 12.19
CA GLN A 54 12.06 -7.41 12.00
C GLN A 54 12.69 -7.85 13.34
N ARG A 55 12.88 -6.91 14.28
CA ARG A 55 13.36 -7.22 15.63
C ARG A 55 12.39 -8.14 16.36
N LEU A 56 11.10 -7.81 16.35
CA LEU A 56 10.06 -8.62 16.99
C LEU A 56 9.96 -10.00 16.35
N GLN A 57 10.06 -10.10 15.03
CA GLN A 57 10.02 -11.39 14.32
C GLN A 57 11.27 -12.23 14.61
N ALA A 58 12.45 -11.63 14.72
CA ALA A 58 13.67 -12.33 15.13
C ALA A 58 13.59 -12.83 16.57
N GLU A 59 12.99 -12.05 17.48
CA GLU A 59 12.74 -12.45 18.86
C GLU A 59 11.74 -13.62 18.93
N GLN A 60 10.62 -13.52 18.21
CA GLN A 60 9.63 -14.60 18.11
C GLN A 60 10.24 -15.89 17.53
N ARG A 61 11.06 -15.79 16.48
CA ARG A 61 11.77 -16.94 15.91
C ARG A 61 12.73 -17.56 16.93
N ARG A 62 13.49 -16.75 17.67
CA ARG A 62 14.38 -17.25 18.74
C ARG A 62 13.62 -17.91 19.88
N ALA A 63 12.45 -17.37 20.25
CA ALA A 63 11.58 -17.96 21.26
C ALA A 63 10.90 -19.26 20.77
N MET A 64 10.65 -19.38 19.47
CA MET A 64 10.01 -20.54 18.85
C MET A 64 10.99 -21.70 18.58
N GLN A 65 12.25 -21.40 18.24
CA GLN A 65 13.32 -22.39 18.04
C GLN A 65 13.42 -23.46 19.13
N PRO A 66 13.43 -23.15 20.45
CA PRO A 66 13.49 -24.18 21.48
C PRO A 66 12.25 -25.07 21.49
N ALA A 67 11.07 -24.53 21.16
CA ALA A 67 9.84 -25.31 21.07
C ALA A 67 9.85 -26.25 19.85
N GLU A 68 10.38 -25.80 18.72
CA GLU A 68 10.56 -26.61 17.51
C GLU A 68 11.60 -27.72 17.73
N MET A 69 12.78 -27.37 18.26
CA MET A 69 13.83 -28.33 18.62
C MET A 69 13.32 -29.39 19.62
N HIS A 70 12.45 -28.99 20.54
CA HIS A 70 11.82 -29.92 21.47
C HIS A 70 10.85 -30.87 20.73
N ARG A 71 10.04 -30.37 19.79
CA ARG A 71 9.12 -31.20 18.98
C ARG A 71 9.89 -32.19 18.12
N GLU A 72 10.97 -31.78 17.48
CA GLU A 72 11.83 -32.64 16.66
C GLU A 72 12.46 -33.76 17.50
N LYS A 73 13.04 -33.43 18.66
CA LYS A 73 13.61 -34.43 19.57
C LYS A 73 12.58 -35.44 20.06
N MET A 74 11.34 -35.01 20.26
CA MET A 74 10.25 -35.90 20.66
C MET A 74 9.82 -36.80 19.49
N ALA A 75 9.72 -36.26 18.28
CA ALA A 75 9.43 -37.04 17.08
C ALA A 75 10.53 -38.07 16.78
N GLU A 76 11.81 -37.69 16.94
CA GLU A 76 12.95 -38.60 16.78
C GLU A 76 12.92 -39.73 17.81
N LYS A 77 12.62 -39.41 19.09
CA LYS A 77 12.45 -40.44 20.12
C LYS A 77 11.31 -41.40 19.80
N GLU A 78 10.19 -40.91 19.31
CA GLU A 78 9.05 -41.75 18.90
C GLU A 78 9.39 -42.62 17.67
N MET A 79 10.11 -42.07 16.70
CA MET A 79 10.63 -42.81 15.54
C MET A 79 11.60 -43.92 15.98
N LEU A 80 12.54 -43.62 16.87
CA LEU A 80 13.48 -44.62 17.39
C LEU A 80 12.77 -45.71 18.20
N ARG A 81 11.76 -45.33 18.99
CA ARG A 81 10.91 -46.29 19.72
C ARG A 81 10.19 -47.24 18.78
N THR A 82 9.59 -46.71 17.71
CA THR A 82 8.87 -47.52 16.73
C THR A 82 9.80 -48.44 15.95
N ILE A 83 10.97 -47.95 15.52
CA ILE A 83 12.00 -48.78 14.86
C ILE A 83 12.48 -49.90 15.79
N ARG A 84 12.76 -49.58 17.06
CA ARG A 84 13.19 -50.58 18.04
C ARG A 84 12.13 -51.65 18.26
N TRP A 85 10.86 -51.25 18.35
CA TRP A 85 9.73 -52.17 18.46
C TRP A 85 9.58 -53.08 17.23
N GLN A 86 9.75 -52.53 16.03
CA GLN A 86 9.72 -53.32 14.80
C GLN A 86 10.87 -54.32 14.72
N ARG A 87 12.08 -53.93 15.12
CA ARG A 87 13.23 -54.85 15.17
C ARG A 87 13.00 -56.00 16.16
N LEU A 88 12.51 -55.71 17.37
CA LEU A 88 12.20 -56.74 18.36
C LEU A 88 11.11 -57.72 17.88
N LYS A 89 10.15 -57.26 17.07
CA LYS A 89 9.15 -58.13 16.44
C LYS A 89 9.68 -59.04 15.33
N GLN A 90 10.84 -58.74 14.75
CA GLN A 90 11.47 -59.57 13.70
C GLN A 90 12.42 -60.63 14.28
N GLU A 91 12.82 -60.47 15.55
CA GLU A 91 13.73 -61.37 16.26
C GLU A 91 13.00 -62.47 17.08
N PHE A 92 11.67 -62.47 17.10
CA PHE A 92 10.78 -63.47 17.71
C PHE A 92 9.81 -64.02 16.67
#